data_AF-A0A6N2SQQ4-F1
#
_entry.id   AF-A0A6N2SQQ4-F1
#
_cell.length_a   1.000
_cell.length_b   1.000
_cell.length_c   1.000
_cell.angle_alpha   90.00
_cell.angle_beta   90.00
_cell.angle_gamma   90.00
#
_symmetry.space_group_name_H-M   'P 1'
#
loop_
_entity.id
_entity.type
_entity.pdbx_description
1 polymer ?
#
loop_
_entity_poly.entity_id
_entity_poly.type
_entity_poly.pdbx_seq_one_letter_code
_entity_poly.pdbx_strand_id
1 'polypeptide(L)'
;MRYHNAVIRRLIAVSMACLLSIGFAAGYHADYSMAAEATDDTGAGELATDVLDTLTVKGRAPKTGYKRAQFGDAWKDVDHNGCDTRNDILNRDLTNVKHKSHTQDCVVKSGKLQDPYTGKEIKFKKGAKTSTAVQIDHVVSLSDAWQKGAQKLSKSKRTELANDPYNLLAVDGSANQKKSDGDAATWLPSNTSFRCEYVARQIGVKHKYSLWVTQAEKEAMNKVLGSCPTQAVPDYTGTNAGEQPQTATAEPTQEPSSEPTQTEQPSTEQTEQSQTQTEQPALAPQVQQNDSSNVYYQNCSAARAAGAAPIYQGQPGYRSALDRDHDGVACE
;
A
#
# COMPACT_ATOMS: atom_id res chain seq x y z
N MET A 1 9.90 108.11 -23.69
CA MET A 1 10.11 107.92 -22.23
C MET A 1 10.13 106.42 -21.99
N ARG A 2 11.34 105.82 -21.92
CA ARG A 2 12.02 105.33 -20.69
C ARG A 2 11.32 104.14 -19.99
N TYR A 3 11.95 102.96 -20.15
CA TYR A 3 12.27 101.93 -19.15
C TYR A 3 11.27 101.57 -18.04
N HIS A 4 10.91 100.28 -17.91
CA HIS A 4 11.43 99.43 -16.81
C HIS A 4 11.14 97.92 -16.99
N ASN A 5 12.17 97.17 -16.61
CA ASN A 5 12.37 95.73 -16.42
C ASN A 5 11.31 94.92 -15.65
N ALA A 6 11.34 93.60 -15.95
CA ALA A 6 11.49 92.46 -15.02
C ALA A 6 10.31 91.51 -14.70
N VAL A 7 10.45 90.28 -15.24
CA VAL A 7 10.44 88.94 -14.61
C VAL A 7 9.20 88.46 -13.81
N ILE A 8 8.72 87.23 -14.12
CA ILE A 8 8.59 86.04 -13.21
C ILE A 8 7.43 85.08 -13.61
N ARG A 9 7.84 83.86 -14.04
CA ARG A 9 7.34 82.47 -13.76
C ARG A 9 5.82 82.23 -13.59
N ARG A 10 5.14 81.43 -14.43
CA ARG A 10 5.09 79.94 -14.64
C ARG A 10 3.74 79.37 -14.12
N LEU A 11 3.26 78.30 -14.80
CA LEU A 11 2.17 77.35 -14.44
C LEU A 11 0.76 77.84 -14.90
N ILE A 12 -0.18 77.11 -15.55
CA ILE A 12 -0.54 75.69 -15.76
C ILE A 12 -1.45 75.63 -17.02
N ALA A 13 -1.43 74.52 -17.79
CA ALA A 13 -2.62 73.77 -18.25
C ALA A 13 -2.57 73.24 -19.70
N VAL A 14 -2.46 71.90 -19.76
CA VAL A 14 -3.22 70.97 -20.62
C VAL A 14 -3.13 71.13 -22.14
N SER A 15 -2.48 70.16 -22.80
CA SER A 15 -3.07 69.53 -23.99
C SER A 15 -2.53 68.11 -24.20
N MET A 16 -3.51 67.22 -24.31
CA MET A 16 -3.50 65.78 -24.45
C MET A 16 -2.96 65.39 -25.84
N ALA A 17 -2.07 64.40 -25.93
CA ALA A 17 -1.78 63.72 -27.19
C ALA A 17 -1.48 62.24 -26.94
N CYS A 18 -2.38 61.40 -27.44
CA CYS A 18 -2.35 59.94 -27.44
C CYS A 18 -1.04 59.39 -28.02
N LEU A 19 -0.38 58.51 -27.26
CA LEU A 19 0.59 57.56 -27.79
C LEU A 19 -0.04 56.17 -27.76
N LEU A 20 -0.26 55.61 -28.95
CA LEU A 20 -0.56 54.21 -29.21
C LEU A 20 0.65 53.36 -28.85
N SER A 21 0.66 52.78 -27.66
CA SER A 21 1.53 51.65 -27.31
C SER A 21 0.80 50.34 -27.61
N ILE A 22 1.14 49.72 -28.74
CA ILE A 22 0.82 48.32 -29.01
C ILE A 22 1.67 47.48 -28.05
N GLY A 23 1.08 47.11 -26.92
CA GLY A 23 1.65 46.13 -26.02
C GLY A 23 1.53 44.73 -26.64
N PHE A 24 2.65 44.18 -27.08
CA PHE A 24 2.80 42.73 -27.28
C PHE A 24 2.76 42.07 -25.90
N ALA A 25 1.55 41.81 -25.39
CA ALA A 25 1.37 40.93 -24.25
C ALA A 25 1.60 39.49 -24.76
N ALA A 26 2.86 39.05 -24.75
CA ALA A 26 3.17 37.64 -24.77
C ALA A 26 2.51 37.04 -23.52
N GLY A 27 1.36 36.38 -23.72
CA GLY A 27 0.71 35.57 -22.72
C GLY A 27 1.66 34.43 -22.36
N TYR A 28 2.46 34.62 -21.32
CA TYR A 28 3.00 33.51 -20.56
C TYR A 28 1.80 32.81 -19.92
N HIS A 29 1.22 31.84 -20.63
CA HIS A 29 0.51 30.76 -19.96
C HIS A 29 1.58 30.01 -19.15
N ALA A 30 1.74 30.42 -17.89
CA ALA A 30 2.34 29.56 -16.92
C ALA A 30 1.38 28.37 -16.79
N ASP A 31 1.71 27.27 -17.48
CA ASP A 31 1.19 25.95 -17.16
C ASP A 31 1.69 25.60 -15.75
N TYR A 32 1.06 26.21 -14.75
CA TYR A 32 1.06 25.66 -13.41
C TYR A 32 0.21 24.39 -13.51
N SER A 33 0.86 23.29 -13.86
CA SER A 33 0.37 21.95 -13.58
C SER A 33 0.21 21.87 -12.07
N MET A 34 -0.96 22.30 -11.57
CA MET A 34 -1.44 21.94 -10.25
C MET A 34 -1.37 20.42 -10.21
N ALA A 35 -0.55 19.87 -9.31
CA ALA A 35 -0.61 18.44 -9.05
C ALA A 35 -2.06 18.13 -8.68
N ALA A 36 -2.68 17.15 -9.34
CA ALA A 36 -4.01 16.71 -8.95
C ALA A 36 -3.99 16.43 -7.45
N GLU A 37 -4.86 17.11 -6.70
CA GLU A 37 -4.96 16.88 -5.26
C GLU A 37 -5.62 15.53 -5.01
N ALA A 38 -5.35 14.92 -3.86
CA ALA A 38 -6.06 13.70 -3.47
C ALA A 38 -7.54 14.04 -3.24
N THR A 39 -8.44 13.29 -3.88
CA THR A 39 -9.88 13.39 -3.71
C THR A 39 -10.36 12.30 -2.75
N ASP A 40 -11.60 12.38 -2.28
CA ASP A 40 -12.22 11.26 -1.56
C ASP A 40 -12.92 10.28 -2.54
N ASP A 41 -12.91 10.60 -3.83
CA ASP A 41 -13.48 9.81 -4.91
C ASP A 41 -12.52 8.70 -5.33
N THR A 42 -13.02 7.47 -5.40
CA THR A 42 -12.26 6.30 -5.85
C THR A 42 -12.53 5.93 -7.31
N GLY A 43 -13.55 6.51 -7.93
CA GLY A 43 -14.16 5.99 -9.17
C GLY A 43 -15.01 4.74 -8.95
N ALA A 44 -15.50 4.52 -7.71
CA ALA A 44 -16.29 3.33 -7.36
C ALA A 44 -17.49 3.15 -8.29
N GLY A 45 -17.68 1.92 -8.78
CA GLY A 45 -18.74 1.57 -9.72
C GLY A 45 -18.44 1.86 -11.19
N GLU A 46 -17.42 2.67 -11.49
CA GLU A 46 -16.93 2.86 -12.87
C GLU A 46 -16.09 1.66 -13.32
N LEU A 47 -15.99 1.43 -14.63
CA LEU A 47 -15.12 0.39 -15.17
C LEU A 47 -13.66 0.68 -14.80
N ALA A 48 -12.95 -0.34 -14.31
CA ALA A 48 -11.56 -0.18 -13.90
C ALA A 48 -10.64 0.26 -15.04
N THR A 49 -10.95 -0.13 -16.29
CA THR A 49 -10.23 0.34 -17.49
C THR A 49 -10.40 1.83 -17.71
N ASP A 50 -11.59 2.38 -17.49
CA ASP A 50 -11.89 3.79 -17.71
C ASP A 50 -11.16 4.64 -16.66
N VAL A 51 -11.22 4.22 -15.39
CA VAL A 51 -10.47 4.89 -14.31
C VAL A 51 -8.96 4.78 -14.54
N LEU A 52 -8.44 3.63 -14.98
CA LEU A 52 -7.02 3.47 -15.34
C LEU A 52 -6.58 4.40 -16.47
N ASP A 53 -7.48 4.76 -17.39
CA ASP A 53 -7.20 5.70 -18.47
C ASP A 53 -7.09 7.15 -18.01
N THR A 54 -7.66 7.49 -16.86
CA THR A 54 -7.46 8.79 -16.22
C THR A 54 -6.12 8.92 -15.49
N LEU A 55 -5.50 7.79 -15.11
CA LEU A 55 -4.27 7.82 -14.33
C LEU A 55 -3.09 8.33 -15.16
N THR A 56 -2.38 9.29 -14.58
CA THR A 56 -1.13 9.80 -15.16
C THR A 56 -0.10 8.66 -15.29
N VAL A 57 0.63 8.61 -16.41
CA VAL A 57 1.71 7.65 -16.64
C VAL A 57 3.06 8.35 -16.55
N LYS A 58 3.91 7.94 -15.59
CA LYS A 58 5.26 8.48 -15.35
C LYS A 58 6.21 7.39 -14.86
N GLY A 59 7.52 7.59 -14.98
CA GLY A 59 8.52 6.73 -14.35
C GLY A 59 8.45 6.77 -12.81
N ARG A 60 9.12 5.82 -12.15
CA ARG A 60 9.28 5.86 -10.68
C ARG A 60 10.12 7.08 -10.28
N ALA A 61 9.62 7.87 -9.33
CA ALA A 61 10.45 8.88 -8.67
C ALA A 61 11.46 8.20 -7.73
N PRO A 62 12.57 8.88 -7.37
CA PRO A 62 13.52 8.34 -6.41
C PRO A 62 12.86 7.97 -5.07
N LYS A 63 13.34 6.88 -4.46
CA LYS A 63 12.95 6.47 -3.08
C LYS A 63 13.60 7.33 -1.99
N THR A 64 14.45 8.29 -2.36
CA THR A 64 15.11 9.21 -1.45
C THR A 64 14.11 9.87 -0.49
N GLY A 65 14.46 9.94 0.79
CA GLY A 65 13.62 10.53 1.84
C GLY A 65 12.48 9.63 2.33
N TYR A 66 12.23 8.48 1.71
CA TYR A 66 11.21 7.55 2.16
C TYR A 66 11.54 7.00 3.56
N LYS A 67 10.58 7.15 4.48
CA LYS A 67 10.51 6.44 5.76
C LYS A 67 9.04 6.14 6.02
N ARG A 68 8.69 4.97 6.58
CA ARG A 68 7.27 4.68 6.91
C ARG A 68 6.67 5.74 7.84
N ALA A 69 7.46 6.30 8.76
CA ALA A 69 7.05 7.44 9.58
C ALA A 69 6.58 8.68 8.79
N GLN A 70 6.89 8.82 7.49
CA GLN A 70 6.31 9.88 6.65
C GLN A 70 4.80 9.72 6.44
N PHE A 71 4.26 8.54 6.69
CA PHE A 71 2.83 8.20 6.62
C PHE A 71 2.13 8.19 7.98
N GLY A 72 2.78 8.71 9.03
CA GLY A 72 2.15 8.85 10.34
C GLY A 72 2.30 7.59 11.18
N ASP A 73 1.50 7.51 12.23
CA ASP A 73 1.46 6.33 13.09
C ASP A 73 0.77 5.18 12.36
N ALA A 74 1.31 3.98 12.54
CA ALA A 74 0.69 2.77 12.02
C ALA A 74 -0.61 2.51 12.79
N TRP A 75 -1.62 1.98 12.08
CA TRP A 75 -2.89 1.54 12.63
C TRP A 75 -3.60 2.62 13.45
N LYS A 76 -3.52 3.86 13.00
CA LYS A 76 -4.18 4.97 13.66
C LYS A 76 -5.70 4.80 13.51
N ASP A 77 -6.41 4.84 14.63
CA ASP A 77 -7.87 5.02 14.65
C ASP A 77 -8.23 6.34 13.93
N VAL A 78 -8.54 6.24 12.64
CA VAL A 78 -8.83 7.38 11.75
C VAL A 78 -10.32 7.65 11.62
N ASP A 79 -11.17 6.67 11.91
CA ASP A 79 -12.63 6.83 11.94
C ASP A 79 -13.15 7.16 13.35
N HIS A 80 -12.27 7.13 14.36
CA HIS A 80 -12.55 7.46 15.75
C HIS A 80 -13.58 6.52 16.40
N ASN A 81 -13.62 5.26 15.95
CA ASN A 81 -14.52 4.25 16.47
C ASN A 81 -14.01 3.58 17.77
N GLY A 82 -12.75 3.86 18.18
CA GLY A 82 -12.11 3.32 19.37
C GLY A 82 -11.25 2.08 19.15
N CYS A 83 -11.23 1.55 17.93
CA CYS A 83 -10.40 0.45 17.48
C CYS A 83 -9.23 0.97 16.63
N ASP A 84 -8.07 0.30 16.71
CA ASP A 84 -7.00 0.59 15.74
C ASP A 84 -7.37 0.03 14.36
N THR A 85 -6.82 0.63 13.30
CA THR A 85 -7.14 0.22 11.92
C THR A 85 -6.84 -1.26 11.68
N ARG A 86 -5.82 -1.83 12.34
CA ARG A 86 -5.51 -3.25 12.17
C ARG A 86 -6.70 -4.10 12.61
N ASN A 87 -7.26 -3.81 13.77
CA ASN A 87 -8.43 -4.51 14.28
C ASN A 87 -9.68 -4.23 13.44
N ASP A 88 -9.85 -3.03 12.89
CA ASP A 88 -10.94 -2.75 11.93
C ASP A 88 -10.86 -3.65 10.71
N ILE A 89 -9.67 -3.80 10.12
CA ILE A 89 -9.46 -4.65 8.95
C ILE A 89 -9.62 -6.13 9.31
N LEU A 90 -9.12 -6.57 10.47
CA LEU A 90 -9.36 -7.95 10.93
C LEU A 90 -10.85 -8.22 11.18
N ASN A 91 -11.59 -7.26 11.74
CA ASN A 91 -13.03 -7.38 11.93
C ASN A 91 -13.80 -7.46 10.62
N ARG A 92 -13.37 -6.67 9.61
CA ARG A 92 -13.98 -6.66 8.28
C ARG A 92 -13.70 -7.95 7.50
N ASP A 93 -12.45 -8.43 7.51
CA ASP A 93 -11.98 -9.46 6.58
C ASP A 93 -12.02 -10.87 7.16
N LEU A 94 -12.10 -11.02 8.48
CA LEU A 94 -12.23 -12.34 9.10
C LEU A 94 -13.70 -12.72 9.31
N THR A 95 -13.97 -14.01 9.15
CA THR A 95 -15.23 -14.62 9.59
C THR A 95 -15.04 -15.33 10.93
N ASN A 96 -16.13 -15.63 11.63
CA ASN A 96 -16.10 -16.32 12.93
C ASN A 96 -15.21 -15.63 13.97
N VAL A 97 -15.21 -14.30 13.96
CA VAL A 97 -14.36 -13.47 14.80
C VAL A 97 -14.66 -13.70 16.28
N LYS A 98 -13.60 -13.78 17.10
CA LYS A 98 -13.68 -13.76 18.56
C LYS A 98 -12.84 -12.63 19.09
N HIS A 99 -13.41 -11.84 19.98
CA HIS A 99 -12.78 -10.65 20.53
C HIS A 99 -12.24 -10.87 21.93
N LYS A 100 -11.37 -9.98 22.37
CA LYS A 100 -10.93 -9.89 23.76
C LYS A 100 -12.06 -9.27 24.58
N SER A 101 -12.42 -9.92 25.67
CA SER A 101 -13.42 -9.39 26.62
C SER A 101 -13.02 -7.99 27.12
N HIS A 102 -14.02 -7.14 27.35
CA HIS A 102 -13.87 -5.73 27.77
C HIS A 102 -13.12 -4.84 26.75
N THR A 103 -13.22 -5.14 25.46
CA THR A 103 -12.66 -4.27 24.39
C THR A 103 -13.71 -3.73 23.43
N GLN A 104 -15.00 -3.88 23.75
CA GLN A 104 -16.12 -3.42 22.90
C GLN A 104 -15.99 -3.93 21.45
N ASP A 105 -15.66 -5.22 21.31
CA ASP A 105 -15.45 -5.90 20.02
C ASP A 105 -14.36 -5.28 19.12
N CYS A 106 -13.43 -4.52 19.69
CA CYS A 106 -12.25 -4.05 18.96
C CYS A 106 -11.18 -5.14 18.82
N VAL A 107 -10.63 -5.65 19.93
CA VAL A 107 -9.40 -6.45 19.85
C VAL A 107 -9.70 -7.87 19.40
N VAL A 108 -9.36 -8.19 18.15
CA VAL A 108 -9.54 -9.52 17.57
C VAL A 108 -8.54 -10.52 18.14
N LYS A 109 -9.04 -11.63 18.69
CA LYS A 109 -8.24 -12.75 19.22
C LYS A 109 -8.11 -13.90 18.23
N SER A 110 -9.11 -14.14 17.40
CA SER A 110 -9.10 -15.20 16.40
C SER A 110 -10.22 -15.02 15.38
N GLY A 111 -10.09 -15.68 14.24
CA GLY A 111 -11.10 -15.76 13.20
C GLY A 111 -10.62 -16.67 12.07
N LYS A 112 -11.34 -16.67 10.95
CA LYS A 112 -10.95 -17.36 9.72
C LYS A 112 -10.84 -16.36 8.58
N LEU A 113 -9.69 -16.32 7.94
CA LEU A 113 -9.46 -15.55 6.72
C LEU A 113 -9.64 -16.46 5.51
N GLN A 114 -10.50 -16.10 4.57
CA GLN A 114 -10.42 -16.61 3.21
C GLN A 114 -9.41 -15.73 2.48
N ASP A 115 -8.15 -16.14 2.45
CA ASP A 115 -7.05 -15.25 2.04
C ASP A 115 -7.16 -14.90 0.55
N PRO A 116 -7.34 -13.61 0.20
CA PRO A 116 -7.52 -13.22 -1.19
C PRO A 116 -6.23 -13.42 -2.01
N TYR A 117 -5.05 -13.42 -1.39
CA TYR A 117 -3.78 -13.49 -2.12
C TYR A 117 -3.40 -14.90 -2.57
N THR A 118 -3.69 -15.90 -1.74
CA THR A 118 -3.32 -17.30 -1.99
C THR A 118 -4.52 -18.21 -2.24
N GLY A 119 -5.75 -17.77 -1.92
CA GLY A 119 -6.98 -18.55 -2.04
C GLY A 119 -7.13 -19.62 -0.94
N LYS A 120 -6.31 -19.56 0.11
CA LYS A 120 -6.31 -20.52 1.22
C LYS A 120 -7.16 -20.01 2.39
N GLU A 121 -7.82 -20.93 3.10
CA GLU A 121 -8.36 -20.61 4.42
C GLU A 121 -7.22 -20.57 5.46
N ILE A 122 -7.12 -19.48 6.21
CA ILE A 122 -6.17 -19.33 7.32
C ILE A 122 -6.96 -19.16 8.63
N LYS A 123 -6.73 -20.06 9.59
CA LYS A 123 -7.25 -19.94 10.94
C LYS A 123 -6.38 -18.97 11.73
N PHE A 124 -6.80 -17.72 11.79
CA PHE A 124 -6.09 -16.69 12.53
C PHE A 124 -6.27 -16.88 14.04
N LYS A 125 -5.17 -16.78 14.78
CA LYS A 125 -5.16 -16.67 16.23
C LYS A 125 -4.07 -15.68 16.63
N LYS A 126 -4.44 -14.65 17.38
CA LYS A 126 -3.49 -13.68 17.92
C LYS A 126 -2.56 -14.36 18.93
N GLY A 127 -1.26 -14.15 18.77
CA GLY A 127 -0.19 -14.66 19.63
C GLY A 127 1.16 -14.70 18.93
N ALA A 128 2.24 -14.66 19.72
CA ALA A 128 3.64 -14.48 19.27
C ALA A 128 4.01 -15.17 17.95
N LYS A 129 3.68 -16.45 17.82
CA LYS A 129 4.08 -17.28 16.67
C LYS A 129 3.03 -17.34 15.55
N THR A 130 1.84 -16.79 15.78
CA THR A 130 0.66 -17.02 14.95
C THR A 130 0.09 -15.75 14.34
N SER A 131 0.30 -14.56 14.93
CA SER A 131 -0.25 -13.34 14.34
C SER A 131 0.41 -12.97 13.03
N THR A 132 1.68 -13.34 12.82
CA THR A 132 2.40 -13.07 11.56
C THR A 132 1.84 -13.86 10.37
N ALA A 133 1.01 -14.89 10.61
CA ALA A 133 0.35 -15.66 9.56
C ALA A 133 -0.68 -14.82 8.79
N VAL A 134 -1.31 -13.83 9.46
CA VAL A 134 -2.21 -12.85 8.83
C VAL A 134 -1.67 -11.45 9.06
N GLN A 135 -1.30 -10.78 7.96
CA GLN A 135 -0.81 -9.41 7.98
C GLN A 135 -1.84 -8.49 7.35
N ILE A 136 -1.82 -7.22 7.75
CA ILE A 136 -2.58 -6.19 7.05
C ILE A 136 -1.67 -5.59 6.00
N ASP A 137 -1.96 -5.86 4.73
CA ASP A 137 -1.22 -5.32 3.60
C ASP A 137 -1.80 -3.98 3.12
N HIS A 138 -0.90 -3.10 2.69
CA HIS A 138 -1.22 -1.96 1.85
C HIS A 138 -1.26 -2.42 0.39
N VAL A 139 -2.46 -2.53 -0.19
CA VAL A 139 -2.69 -3.01 -1.57
C VAL A 139 -1.79 -2.25 -2.57
N VAL A 140 -1.72 -0.93 -2.42
CA VAL A 140 -0.60 -0.11 -2.93
C VAL A 140 0.37 0.14 -1.78
N SER A 141 1.56 -0.47 -1.84
CA SER A 141 2.55 -0.36 -0.76
C SER A 141 2.99 1.09 -0.53
N LEU A 142 3.28 1.47 0.72
CA LEU A 142 3.69 2.84 1.05
C LEU A 142 4.99 3.27 0.33
N SER A 143 5.90 2.33 0.09
CA SER A 143 7.15 2.55 -0.65
C SER A 143 6.89 2.79 -2.14
N ASP A 144 5.95 2.05 -2.73
CA ASP A 144 5.51 2.25 -4.11
C ASP A 144 4.79 3.59 -4.26
N ALA A 145 3.83 3.87 -3.37
CA ALA A 145 3.10 5.14 -3.33
C ALA A 145 4.05 6.34 -3.22
N TRP A 146 5.08 6.27 -2.37
CA TRP A 146 6.10 7.32 -2.25
C TRP A 146 6.77 7.61 -3.59
N GLN A 147 7.19 6.58 -4.32
CA GLN A 147 7.83 6.70 -5.63
C GLN A 147 6.84 7.07 -6.75
N LYS A 148 5.54 7.07 -6.45
CA LYS A 148 4.46 7.31 -7.42
C LYS A 148 3.50 8.45 -7.04
N GLY A 149 3.93 9.35 -6.15
CA GLY A 149 3.24 10.63 -5.90
C GLY A 149 3.00 10.99 -4.46
N ALA A 150 3.06 10.03 -3.53
CA ALA A 150 2.80 10.31 -2.12
C ALA A 150 3.83 11.26 -1.47
N GLN A 151 5.00 11.43 -2.08
CA GLN A 151 5.97 12.49 -1.74
C GLN A 151 5.38 13.89 -1.75
N LYS A 152 4.44 14.15 -2.66
CA LYS A 152 3.80 15.45 -2.87
C LYS A 152 2.55 15.64 -2.02
N LEU A 153 2.01 14.57 -1.46
CA LEU A 153 0.84 14.65 -0.58
C LEU A 153 1.18 15.39 0.71
N SER A 154 0.17 16.04 1.29
CA SER A 154 0.29 16.55 2.65
C SER A 154 0.55 15.40 3.63
N LYS A 155 1.13 15.72 4.80
CA LYS A 155 1.34 14.73 5.85
C LYS A 155 0.04 14.03 6.26
N SER A 156 -1.05 14.78 6.34
CA SER A 156 -2.38 14.25 6.69
C SER A 156 -2.89 13.28 5.62
N LYS A 157 -2.79 13.60 4.32
CA LYS A 157 -3.21 12.69 3.25
C LYS A 157 -2.33 11.43 3.15
N ARG A 158 -1.04 11.51 3.47
CA ARG A 158 -0.21 10.30 3.63
C ARG A 158 -0.68 9.43 4.80
N THR A 159 -1.05 10.04 5.93
CA THR A 159 -1.59 9.30 7.07
C THR A 159 -2.92 8.64 6.73
N GLU A 160 -3.77 9.32 5.98
CA GLU A 160 -5.02 8.76 5.48
C GLU A 160 -4.74 7.55 4.57
N LEU A 161 -3.93 7.69 3.52
CA LEU A 161 -3.56 6.58 2.61
C LEU A 161 -3.00 5.33 3.34
N ALA A 162 -2.30 5.53 4.46
CA ALA A 162 -1.74 4.43 5.23
C ALA A 162 -2.73 3.75 6.19
N ASN A 163 -3.85 4.39 6.51
CA ASN A 163 -4.87 3.86 7.43
C ASN A 163 -6.25 3.71 6.73
N ASP A 164 -6.33 3.98 5.43
CA ASP A 164 -7.55 3.88 4.65
C ASP A 164 -7.92 2.40 4.44
N PRO A 165 -9.09 1.93 4.93
CA PRO A 165 -9.57 0.58 4.67
C PRO A 165 -9.63 0.25 3.19
N TYR A 166 -9.80 1.23 2.31
CA TYR A 166 -9.76 1.05 0.86
C TYR A 166 -8.37 0.60 0.36
N ASN A 167 -7.29 1.00 1.01
CA ASN A 167 -5.93 0.56 0.69
C ASN A 167 -5.48 -0.66 1.54
N LEU A 168 -6.29 -1.16 2.46
CA LEU A 168 -5.88 -2.20 3.42
C LEU A 168 -6.64 -3.52 3.27
N LEU A 169 -5.92 -4.65 3.37
CA LEU A 169 -6.48 -6.01 3.36
C LEU A 169 -5.79 -6.92 4.38
N ALA A 170 -6.55 -7.75 5.10
CA ALA A 170 -5.98 -8.90 5.80
C ALA A 170 -5.61 -10.00 4.81
N VAL A 171 -4.36 -10.44 4.83
CA VAL A 171 -3.79 -11.37 3.84
C VAL A 171 -2.79 -12.35 4.47
N ASP A 172 -2.47 -13.43 3.75
CA ASP A 172 -1.37 -14.33 4.09
C ASP A 172 -0.05 -13.57 4.25
N GLY A 173 0.57 -13.73 5.42
CA GLY A 173 1.78 -12.99 5.77
C GLY A 173 2.99 -13.34 4.91
N SER A 174 3.10 -14.55 4.36
CA SER A 174 4.21 -14.93 3.49
C SER A 174 4.04 -14.36 2.08
N ALA A 175 2.81 -14.37 1.57
CA ALA A 175 2.46 -13.73 0.30
C ALA A 175 2.72 -12.22 0.37
N ASN A 176 2.33 -11.57 1.46
CA ASN A 176 2.59 -10.14 1.68
C ASN A 176 4.10 -9.81 1.73
N GLN A 177 4.88 -10.63 2.43
CA GLN A 177 6.34 -10.45 2.47
C GLN A 177 6.99 -10.62 1.09
N LYS A 178 6.49 -11.56 0.27
CA LYS A 178 6.95 -11.73 -1.12
C LYS A 178 6.57 -10.54 -2.01
N LYS A 179 5.39 -9.94 -1.80
CA LYS A 179 4.96 -8.73 -2.51
C LYS A 179 5.91 -7.57 -2.26
N SER A 180 6.36 -7.37 -1.02
CA SER A 180 7.26 -6.27 -0.64
C SER A 180 6.70 -4.91 -1.14
N ASP A 181 7.48 -4.14 -1.91
CA ASP A 181 7.05 -2.91 -2.57
C ASP A 181 6.74 -3.07 -4.07
N GLY A 182 6.43 -4.30 -4.49
CA GLY A 182 6.01 -4.61 -5.84
C GLY A 182 4.70 -3.95 -6.25
N ASP A 183 4.61 -3.57 -7.52
CA ASP A 183 3.39 -3.10 -8.16
C ASP A 183 2.79 -4.22 -9.04
N ALA A 184 1.68 -3.93 -9.73
CA ALA A 184 1.02 -4.92 -10.58
C ALA A 184 1.90 -5.49 -11.72
N ALA A 185 3.00 -4.82 -12.09
CA ALA A 185 3.94 -5.36 -13.08
C ALA A 185 4.94 -6.35 -12.49
N THR A 186 5.30 -6.19 -11.21
CA THR A 186 6.33 -7.02 -10.56
C THR A 186 5.75 -8.10 -9.67
N TRP A 187 4.52 -7.94 -9.17
CA TRP A 187 3.86 -8.92 -8.32
C TRP A 187 2.33 -8.91 -8.51
N LEU A 188 1.76 -10.11 -8.59
CA LEU A 188 0.32 -10.33 -8.56
C LEU A 188 0.01 -11.48 -7.59
N PRO A 189 -1.17 -11.48 -6.94
CA PRO A 189 -1.65 -12.61 -6.16
C PRO A 189 -1.50 -13.96 -6.89
N SER A 190 -1.14 -15.01 -6.16
CA SER A 190 -1.11 -16.37 -6.74
C SER A 190 -2.53 -16.90 -6.96
N ASN A 191 -3.50 -16.42 -6.17
CA ASN A 191 -4.92 -16.63 -6.42
C ASN A 191 -5.35 -15.85 -7.67
N THR A 192 -5.49 -16.54 -8.79
CA THR A 192 -5.78 -15.90 -10.09
C THR A 192 -7.18 -15.30 -10.16
N SER A 193 -8.17 -15.87 -9.44
CA SER A 193 -9.55 -15.35 -9.44
C SER A 193 -9.65 -13.97 -8.80
N PHE A 194 -8.74 -13.63 -7.89
CA PHE A 194 -8.73 -12.35 -7.18
C PHE A 194 -7.97 -11.23 -7.94
N ARG A 195 -7.24 -11.55 -9.02
CA ARG A 195 -6.36 -10.57 -9.67
C ARG A 195 -7.09 -9.35 -10.24
N CYS A 196 -8.30 -9.54 -10.75
CA CYS A 196 -9.12 -8.45 -11.28
C CYS A 196 -9.51 -7.45 -10.19
N GLU A 197 -10.02 -7.95 -9.07
CA GLU A 197 -10.36 -7.15 -7.89
C GLU A 197 -9.12 -6.46 -7.32
N TYR A 198 -8.00 -7.17 -7.23
CA TYR A 198 -6.71 -6.61 -6.79
C TYR A 198 -6.25 -5.42 -7.65
N VAL A 199 -6.27 -5.57 -8.97
CA VAL A 199 -5.88 -4.51 -9.92
C VAL A 199 -6.86 -3.35 -9.89
N ALA A 200 -8.16 -3.61 -9.92
CA ALA A 200 -9.20 -2.58 -9.86
C ALA A 200 -9.10 -1.77 -8.56
N ARG A 201 -8.80 -2.42 -7.44
CA ARG A 201 -8.57 -1.75 -6.17
C ARG A 201 -7.31 -0.89 -6.16
N GLN A 202 -6.19 -1.37 -6.74
CA GLN A 202 -5.00 -0.53 -6.90
C GLN A 202 -5.30 0.72 -7.74
N ILE A 203 -6.08 0.57 -8.82
CA ILE A 203 -6.50 1.69 -9.67
C ILE A 203 -7.29 2.71 -8.85
N GLY A 204 -8.30 2.28 -8.09
CA GLY A 204 -9.07 3.18 -7.23
C GLY A 204 -8.23 3.87 -6.15
N VAL A 205 -7.26 3.17 -5.52
CA VAL A 205 -6.34 3.79 -4.54
C VAL A 205 -5.51 4.88 -5.22
N LYS A 206 -4.97 4.58 -6.40
CA LYS A 206 -4.13 5.54 -7.13
C LYS A 206 -4.95 6.72 -7.64
N HIS A 207 -6.18 6.50 -8.05
CA HIS A 207 -7.11 7.57 -8.44
C HIS A 207 -7.39 8.49 -7.24
N LYS A 208 -7.89 7.94 -6.13
CA LYS A 208 -8.21 8.67 -4.90
C LYS A 208 -7.06 9.53 -4.41
N TYR A 209 -5.85 8.96 -4.36
CA TYR A 209 -4.67 9.66 -3.83
C TYR A 209 -3.83 10.38 -4.89
N SER A 210 -4.34 10.54 -6.12
CA SER A 210 -3.64 11.19 -7.23
C SER A 210 -2.21 10.65 -7.46
N LEU A 211 -2.07 9.33 -7.31
CA LEU A 211 -0.84 8.59 -7.57
C LEU A 211 -0.77 8.21 -9.06
N TRP A 212 0.42 8.22 -9.63
CA TRP A 212 0.62 7.78 -11.01
C TRP A 212 0.95 6.28 -11.12
N VAL A 213 0.88 5.77 -12.34
CA VAL A 213 1.36 4.44 -12.70
C VAL A 213 2.59 4.54 -13.59
N THR A 214 3.42 3.51 -13.59
CA THR A 214 4.44 3.35 -14.65
C THR A 214 3.81 2.79 -15.92
N GLN A 215 4.49 2.94 -17.06
CA GLN A 215 4.05 2.33 -18.32
C GLN A 215 3.89 0.81 -18.17
N ALA A 216 4.89 0.14 -17.59
CA ALA A 216 4.86 -1.31 -17.36
C ALA A 216 3.72 -1.74 -16.43
N GLU A 217 3.45 -0.95 -15.38
CA GLU A 217 2.33 -1.20 -14.47
C GLU A 217 0.98 -1.03 -15.17
N LYS A 218 0.79 0.03 -15.97
CA LYS A 218 -0.44 0.23 -16.75
C LYS A 218 -0.69 -0.91 -17.73
N GLU A 219 0.35 -1.38 -18.42
CA GLU A 219 0.27 -2.54 -19.32
C GLU A 219 -0.10 -3.83 -18.58
N ALA A 220 0.51 -4.07 -17.41
CA ALA A 220 0.19 -5.22 -16.58
C ALA A 220 -1.26 -5.17 -16.07
N MET A 221 -1.73 -4.00 -15.62
CA MET A 221 -3.12 -3.79 -15.20
C MET A 221 -4.09 -4.07 -16.35
N ASN A 222 -3.85 -3.49 -17.54
CA ASN A 222 -4.67 -3.75 -18.73
C ASN A 222 -4.69 -5.23 -19.13
N LYS A 223 -3.55 -5.93 -19.04
CA LYS A 223 -3.47 -7.37 -19.32
C LYS A 223 -4.35 -8.18 -18.36
N VAL A 224 -4.37 -7.84 -17.08
CA VAL A 224 -5.24 -8.50 -16.10
C VAL A 224 -6.71 -8.19 -16.40
N LEU A 225 -7.05 -6.91 -16.59
CA LEU A 225 -8.42 -6.46 -16.86
C LEU A 225 -8.99 -7.01 -18.18
N GLY A 226 -8.14 -7.34 -19.16
CA GLY A 226 -8.55 -8.02 -20.39
C GLY A 226 -9.21 -9.40 -20.15
N SER A 227 -8.97 -10.03 -19.00
CA SER A 227 -9.64 -11.28 -18.60
C SER A 227 -10.98 -11.07 -17.87
N CYS A 228 -11.32 -9.81 -17.54
CA CYS A 228 -12.49 -9.43 -16.76
C CYS A 228 -12.95 -8.01 -17.16
N PRO A 229 -13.43 -7.83 -18.42
CA PRO A 229 -13.69 -6.51 -19.01
C PRO A 229 -14.82 -5.72 -18.33
N THR A 230 -15.65 -6.36 -17.51
CA THR A 230 -16.72 -5.73 -16.74
C THR A 230 -16.32 -5.44 -15.29
N GLN A 231 -15.04 -5.63 -14.92
CA GLN A 231 -14.57 -5.35 -13.58
C GLN A 231 -14.69 -3.85 -13.31
N ALA A 232 -15.54 -3.49 -12.35
CA ALA A 232 -15.62 -2.14 -11.83
C ALA A 232 -14.56 -1.90 -10.74
N VAL A 233 -14.22 -0.63 -10.51
CA VAL A 233 -13.52 -0.23 -9.29
C VAL A 233 -14.45 -0.51 -8.11
N PRO A 234 -13.97 -1.25 -7.08
CA PRO A 234 -14.83 -1.67 -5.99
C PRO A 234 -15.27 -0.49 -5.12
N ASP A 235 -16.46 -0.60 -4.54
CA ASP A 235 -16.94 0.35 -3.54
C ASP A 235 -16.68 -0.21 -2.13
N TYR A 236 -15.55 0.17 -1.51
CA TYR A 236 -15.26 -0.20 -0.13
C TYR A 236 -15.43 1.02 0.79
N THR A 237 -16.65 1.50 0.96
CA THR A 237 -16.98 2.55 1.94
C THR A 237 -17.05 2.03 3.37
N GLY A 238 -15.98 1.41 3.89
CA GLY A 238 -15.72 1.21 5.33
C GLY A 238 -16.83 0.59 6.21
N THR A 239 -17.94 0.12 5.64
CA THR A 239 -19.13 -0.38 6.33
C THR A 239 -19.74 -1.47 5.44
N ASN A 240 -20.11 -2.58 6.07
CA ASN A 240 -20.49 -3.84 5.45
C ASN A 240 -21.34 -3.71 4.17
N ALA A 241 -20.74 -3.97 3.01
CA ALA A 241 -21.42 -4.58 1.89
C ALA A 241 -21.20 -6.09 1.99
N GLY A 242 -21.96 -6.72 2.87
CA GLY A 242 -22.16 -8.16 2.81
C GLY A 242 -22.87 -8.49 1.51
N GLU A 243 -22.10 -8.87 0.49
CA GLU A 243 -22.48 -9.82 -0.55
C GLU A 243 -21.19 -10.17 -1.32
N GLN A 244 -20.32 -10.98 -0.72
CA GLN A 244 -19.47 -11.81 -1.58
C GLN A 244 -20.42 -12.63 -2.45
N PRO A 245 -20.23 -12.70 -3.79
CA PRO A 245 -20.96 -13.66 -4.61
C PRO A 245 -20.73 -15.06 -4.04
N GLN A 246 -21.75 -15.57 -3.34
CA GLN A 246 -21.79 -16.94 -2.89
C GLN A 246 -21.88 -17.80 -4.14
N THR A 247 -20.76 -18.38 -4.55
CA THR A 247 -20.75 -19.48 -5.49
C THR A 247 -21.58 -20.60 -4.87
N ALA A 248 -22.79 -20.81 -5.41
CA ALA A 248 -23.70 -21.88 -5.03
C ALA A 248 -22.95 -23.22 -5.14
N THR A 249 -22.58 -23.77 -3.99
CA THR A 249 -22.03 -25.11 -3.87
C THR A 249 -23.22 -26.07 -3.77
N ALA A 250 -23.47 -26.80 -4.85
CA ALA A 250 -24.34 -27.96 -4.82
C ALA A 250 -23.61 -29.13 -4.13
N GLU A 251 -24.30 -29.83 -3.23
CA GLU A 251 -23.89 -31.11 -2.64
C GLU A 251 -25.15 -31.99 -2.49
N PRO A 252 -25.09 -33.34 -2.41
CA PRO A 252 -24.02 -34.28 -2.75
C PRO A 252 -24.51 -35.41 -3.69
N THR A 253 -23.59 -36.21 -4.24
CA THR A 253 -23.87 -37.62 -4.57
C THR A 253 -22.70 -38.49 -4.14
N GLN A 254 -23.00 -39.43 -3.24
CA GLN A 254 -22.10 -40.45 -2.71
C GLN A 254 -21.97 -41.63 -3.67
N GLU A 255 -20.80 -42.28 -3.72
CA GLU A 255 -20.58 -43.73 -3.50
C GLU A 255 -19.09 -44.14 -3.65
N PRO A 256 -18.62 -45.33 -3.18
CA PRO A 256 -17.50 -45.44 -2.22
C PRO A 256 -16.27 -46.28 -2.66
N SER A 257 -15.31 -46.41 -1.72
CA SER A 257 -14.28 -47.48 -1.58
C SER A 257 -13.01 -47.32 -2.45
N SER A 258 -11.77 -47.55 -2.00
CA SER A 258 -11.24 -48.47 -0.97
C SER A 258 -9.81 -48.07 -0.52
N GLU A 259 -9.48 -48.45 0.72
CA GLU A 259 -8.16 -48.40 1.39
C GLU A 259 -7.12 -49.37 0.76
N PRO A 260 -5.81 -49.25 1.05
CA PRO A 260 -5.27 -50.03 2.19
C PRO A 260 -4.20 -49.34 3.05
N THR A 261 -4.20 -49.76 4.32
CA THR A 261 -3.21 -49.62 5.41
C THR A 261 -1.86 -50.28 5.02
N GLN A 262 -0.69 -49.81 5.47
CA GLN A 262 0.14 -50.24 6.64
C GLN A 262 1.61 -49.92 6.21
N THR A 263 2.63 -49.53 7.00
CA THR A 263 3.09 -49.90 8.35
C THR A 263 4.17 -48.91 8.81
N GLU A 264 4.36 -48.81 10.13
CA GLU A 264 5.23 -47.90 10.88
C GLU A 264 6.63 -48.49 11.20
N GLN A 265 7.63 -47.58 11.34
CA GLN A 265 8.92 -47.62 12.07
C GLN A 265 10.12 -48.45 11.54
N PRO A 266 11.38 -48.16 11.99
CA PRO A 266 11.93 -46.95 12.63
C PRO A 266 13.21 -46.39 11.92
N SER A 267 13.55 -45.12 12.21
CA SER A 267 14.78 -44.46 11.74
C SER A 267 15.90 -44.60 12.77
N THR A 268 17.01 -45.23 12.39
CA THR A 268 18.29 -45.22 13.12
C THR A 268 19.25 -44.19 12.54
N GLU A 269 19.95 -43.53 13.45
CA GLU A 269 21.03 -42.56 13.28
C GLU A 269 22.36 -43.27 12.97
N GLN A 270 23.16 -42.76 12.01
CA GLN A 270 24.60 -42.43 12.15
C GLN A 270 25.33 -42.20 10.80
N THR A 271 25.96 -41.02 10.73
CA THR A 271 27.28 -40.62 10.15
C THR A 271 28.10 -41.61 9.30
N GLU A 272 28.59 -41.15 8.14
CA GLU A 272 30.03 -40.87 7.90
C GLU A 272 30.31 -40.17 6.55
N GLN A 273 31.45 -39.47 6.52
CA GLN A 273 31.93 -38.54 5.50
C GLN A 273 32.46 -39.24 4.24
N SER A 274 32.39 -38.57 3.07
CA SER A 274 33.53 -38.55 2.14
C SER A 274 33.44 -37.37 1.17
N GLN A 275 34.56 -36.66 1.06
CA GLN A 275 34.80 -35.51 0.21
C GLN A 275 35.09 -35.96 -1.22
N THR A 276 34.62 -35.23 -2.22
CA THR A 276 35.36 -35.09 -3.48
C THR A 276 35.05 -33.75 -4.12
N GLN A 277 36.09 -32.93 -4.22
CA GLN A 277 36.11 -31.66 -4.94
C GLN A 277 36.09 -31.93 -6.44
N THR A 278 35.21 -31.23 -7.15
CA THR A 278 35.42 -30.91 -8.57
C THR A 278 35.25 -29.41 -8.77
N GLU A 279 36.31 -28.86 -9.32
CA GLU A 279 36.65 -27.47 -9.60
C GLU A 279 35.78 -26.90 -10.72
N GLN A 280 35.21 -25.71 -10.52
CA GLN A 280 34.51 -24.95 -11.57
C GLN A 280 34.99 -23.48 -11.53
N PRO A 281 35.27 -22.82 -12.68
CA PRO A 281 36.00 -21.56 -12.71
C PRO A 281 35.16 -20.32 -12.35
N ALA A 282 35.81 -19.43 -11.58
CA ALA A 282 35.64 -17.98 -11.43
C ALA A 282 35.13 -17.21 -12.68
N LEU A 283 34.47 -16.05 -12.64
CA LEU A 283 34.08 -15.06 -11.61
C LEU A 283 33.04 -14.11 -12.27
N ALA A 284 31.90 -13.86 -11.61
CA ALA A 284 31.11 -12.63 -11.77
C ALA A 284 30.84 -12.09 -10.35
N PRO A 285 30.98 -10.78 -10.08
CA PRO A 285 30.97 -10.28 -8.70
C PRO A 285 29.59 -10.49 -8.04
N GLN A 286 29.54 -11.43 -7.11
CA GLN A 286 28.42 -11.60 -6.18
C GLN A 286 28.37 -10.35 -5.28
N VAL A 287 27.30 -9.58 -5.39
CA VAL A 287 27.01 -8.47 -4.48
C VAL A 287 26.84 -9.08 -3.08
N GLN A 288 27.75 -8.73 -2.18
CA GLN A 288 27.79 -9.21 -0.82
C GLN A 288 26.46 -8.89 -0.12
N GLN A 289 25.76 -9.93 0.34
CA GLN A 289 24.67 -9.77 1.28
C GLN A 289 25.26 -9.30 2.61
N ASN A 290 25.09 -8.01 2.90
CA ASN A 290 25.45 -7.47 4.20
C ASN A 290 24.56 -8.08 5.29
N ASP A 291 25.24 -8.51 6.34
CA ASP A 291 24.75 -9.08 7.59
C ASP A 291 23.59 -8.26 8.20
N SER A 292 22.37 -8.81 8.11
CA SER A 292 21.14 -8.18 8.60
C SER A 292 20.82 -8.53 10.06
N SER A 293 21.76 -9.18 10.78
CA SER A 293 21.56 -9.63 12.16
C SER A 293 21.69 -8.52 13.22
N ASN A 294 22.21 -7.34 12.87
CA ASN A 294 22.62 -6.33 13.86
C ASN A 294 21.71 -5.09 13.95
N VAL A 295 20.49 -5.15 13.41
CA VAL A 295 19.54 -4.03 13.52
C VAL A 295 18.98 -3.98 14.95
N TYR A 296 19.21 -2.86 15.66
CA TYR A 296 18.74 -2.63 17.03
C TYR A 296 17.91 -1.35 17.13
N TYR A 297 16.73 -1.44 17.77
CA TYR A 297 15.91 -0.27 18.11
C TYR A 297 15.75 -0.16 19.63
N GLN A 298 16.02 1.03 20.18
CA GLN A 298 15.92 1.29 21.62
C GLN A 298 14.46 1.22 22.11
N ASN A 299 13.53 1.71 21.31
CA ASN A 299 12.09 1.74 21.60
C ASN A 299 11.30 1.81 20.28
N CYS A 300 9.97 1.72 20.37
CA CYS A 300 9.13 1.77 19.17
C CYS A 300 9.13 3.12 18.47
N SER A 301 9.41 4.22 19.17
CA SER A 301 9.61 5.52 18.54
C SER A 301 10.84 5.51 17.62
N ALA A 302 11.94 4.87 18.03
CA ALA A 302 13.13 4.69 17.20
C ALA A 302 12.87 3.78 16.00
N ALA A 303 12.15 2.66 16.20
CA ALA A 303 11.76 1.77 15.11
C ALA A 303 10.86 2.47 14.07
N ARG A 304 9.85 3.22 14.53
CA ARG A 304 8.97 4.03 13.66
C ARG A 304 9.76 5.11 12.94
N ALA A 305 10.63 5.85 13.64
CA ALA A 305 11.48 6.88 13.04
C ALA A 305 12.46 6.33 11.98
N ALA A 306 12.92 5.08 12.15
CA ALA A 306 13.70 4.36 11.15
C ALA A 306 12.85 3.80 9.99
N GLY A 307 11.52 3.85 10.10
CA GLY A 307 10.59 3.32 9.11
C GLY A 307 10.46 1.80 9.13
N ALA A 308 10.89 1.14 10.20
CA ALA A 308 10.90 -0.32 10.32
C ALA A 308 9.61 -0.90 10.90
N ALA A 309 8.82 -0.10 11.62
CA ALA A 309 7.57 -0.55 12.24
C ALA A 309 6.38 -0.61 11.24
N PRO A 310 5.43 -1.56 11.41
CA PRO A 310 5.49 -2.69 12.34
C PRO A 310 6.58 -3.71 11.96
N ILE A 311 7.24 -4.30 12.95
CA ILE A 311 8.32 -5.28 12.76
C ILE A 311 7.80 -6.67 13.11
N TYR A 312 7.79 -7.58 12.15
CA TYR A 312 7.29 -8.95 12.36
C TYR A 312 8.37 -9.86 12.98
N GLN A 313 7.96 -10.83 13.81
CA GLN A 313 8.88 -11.82 14.37
C GLN A 313 9.70 -12.50 13.26
N GLY A 314 11.02 -12.54 13.44
CA GLY A 314 11.97 -13.05 12.45
C GLY A 314 12.56 -11.99 11.53
N GLN A 315 12.02 -10.76 11.51
CA GLN A 315 12.62 -9.63 10.79
C GLN A 315 13.74 -8.96 11.60
N PRO A 316 14.76 -8.40 10.94
CA PRO A 316 15.78 -7.58 11.58
C PRO A 316 15.19 -6.48 12.46
N GLY A 317 15.70 -6.34 13.68
CA GLY A 317 15.21 -5.35 14.64
C GLY A 317 14.05 -5.80 15.53
N TYR A 318 13.44 -6.97 15.26
CA TYR A 318 12.42 -7.53 16.14
C TYR A 318 13.00 -7.86 17.51
N ARG A 319 12.22 -7.58 18.56
CA ARG A 319 12.50 -8.01 19.94
C ARG A 319 11.21 -8.05 20.74
N SER A 320 11.07 -9.04 21.61
CA SER A 320 9.89 -9.18 22.47
C SER A 320 9.63 -7.94 23.33
N ALA A 321 10.67 -7.23 23.76
CA ALA A 321 10.53 -5.98 24.54
C ALA A 321 9.85 -4.83 23.77
N LEU A 322 9.74 -4.91 22.44
CA LEU A 322 9.01 -3.95 21.61
C LEU A 322 7.60 -4.43 21.20
N ASP A 323 7.30 -5.69 21.51
CA ASP A 323 6.01 -6.36 21.24
C ASP A 323 5.19 -6.34 22.53
N ARG A 324 4.44 -5.25 22.74
CA ARG A 324 3.75 -4.96 23.99
C ARG A 324 2.70 -6.03 24.33
N ASP A 325 1.99 -6.56 23.34
CA ASP A 325 0.92 -7.54 23.51
C ASP A 325 1.34 -8.97 23.17
N HIS A 326 2.63 -9.19 22.89
CA HIS A 326 3.28 -10.49 22.72
C HIS A 326 2.64 -11.30 21.59
N ASP A 327 2.25 -10.62 20.53
CA ASP A 327 1.53 -11.20 19.41
C ASP A 327 2.44 -11.50 18.21
N GLY A 328 3.73 -11.16 18.27
CA GLY A 328 4.69 -11.43 17.20
C GLY A 328 4.84 -10.27 16.24
N VAL A 329 4.16 -9.16 16.50
CA VAL A 329 4.30 -7.92 15.75
C VAL A 329 4.72 -6.80 16.70
N ALA A 330 5.98 -6.39 16.58
CA ALA A 330 6.53 -5.33 17.41
C ALA A 330 6.20 -3.95 16.82
N CYS A 331 5.97 -2.98 17.72
CA CYS A 331 5.73 -1.58 17.38
C CYS A 331 4.54 -1.30 16.49
N GLU A 332 3.50 -2.12 16.59
CA GLU A 332 2.14 -1.79 16.13
C GLU A 332 1.68 -0.44 16.70
#